data_AF-A0A397UNP8-F1
#
_entry.id   AF-A0A397UNP8-F1
#
_cell.length_a   1.000
_cell.length_b   1.000
_cell.length_c   1.000
_cell.angle_alpha   90.00
_cell.angle_beta   90.00
_cell.angle_gamma   90.00
#
_symmetry.space_group_name_H-M   'P 1'
#
loop_
_entity.id
_entity.type
_entity.pdbx_description
1 polymer ?
#
loop_
_entity_poly.entity_id
_entity_poly.type
_entity_poly.pdbx_seq_one_letter_code
_entity_poly.pdbx_strand_id
1 'polypeptide(L)'
;MYSNIWRNFISAADKAANTVILAVGPVFIALAVGLIGLATTVYFTVVFPSFYVWDEDYIWTKIYYYLGLIFSIYMVVCIFFHYYMAVRTKPGGVLNVGTEQSDSNDPTIQDLFLELEEYQEYPKTCKKCHLPKPERAHHCSVCRRCVLKFDHHCPWIANCVGHFNHRYFLLFMTYLVIGCFYFALVGWKPFLLSLGETGWEWSMPRPYVALSFLLAVAIGLALGGMCSWHYYLIITAQTTVEFYNNQYARRTAKAKGEVYVNPYDLGPVLNLCQFFNVGRNL
;
A
#
# COMPACT_ATOMS: atom_id res chain seq x y z
N MET A 1 -24.09 -34.40 -8.54
CA MET A 1 -22.71 -34.97 -8.50
C MET A 1 -21.70 -34.06 -9.20
N TYR A 2 -21.93 -33.61 -10.44
CA TYR A 2 -21.05 -32.69 -11.18
C TYR A 2 -20.73 -31.37 -10.45
N SER A 3 -21.70 -30.77 -9.76
CA SER A 3 -21.51 -29.53 -9.00
C SER A 3 -20.57 -29.66 -7.79
N ASN A 4 -20.38 -30.87 -7.23
CA ASN A 4 -19.50 -31.09 -6.09
C ASN A 4 -18.05 -31.28 -6.53
N ILE A 5 -17.84 -32.01 -7.64
CA ILE A 5 -16.51 -32.22 -8.22
C ILE A 5 -15.95 -30.87 -8.71
N TRP A 6 -16.77 -30.08 -9.41
CA TRP A 6 -16.37 -28.75 -9.87
C TRP A 6 -16.07 -27.78 -8.72
N ARG A 7 -16.88 -27.78 -7.65
CA ARG A 7 -16.60 -26.96 -6.44
C ARG A 7 -15.32 -27.38 -5.74
N ASN A 8 -15.05 -28.69 -5.64
CA ASN A 8 -13.84 -29.21 -5.03
C ASN A 8 -12.60 -28.86 -5.86
N PHE A 9 -12.69 -28.95 -7.19
CA PHE A 9 -11.62 -28.55 -8.11
C PHE A 9 -11.31 -27.06 -7.97
N ILE A 10 -12.31 -26.17 -8.01
CA ILE A 10 -12.12 -24.73 -7.79
C ILE A 10 -11.45 -24.49 -6.43
N SER A 11 -11.95 -25.13 -5.36
CA SER A 11 -11.39 -24.96 -4.02
C SER A 11 -9.92 -25.41 -3.93
N ALA A 12 -9.55 -26.49 -4.61
CA ALA A 12 -8.17 -26.96 -4.69
C ALA A 12 -7.29 -25.99 -5.48
N ALA A 13 -7.78 -25.51 -6.63
CA ALA A 13 -7.09 -24.51 -7.45
C ALA A 13 -6.87 -23.21 -6.67
N ASP A 14 -7.87 -22.71 -5.95
CA ASP A 14 -7.75 -21.53 -5.10
C ASP A 14 -6.71 -21.74 -4.00
N LYS A 15 -6.70 -22.89 -3.33
CA LYS A 15 -5.69 -23.20 -2.30
C LYS A 15 -4.28 -23.25 -2.88
N ALA A 16 -4.11 -23.82 -4.06
CA ALA A 16 -2.83 -23.83 -4.77
C ALA A 16 -2.39 -22.41 -5.12
N ALA A 17 -3.26 -21.60 -5.72
CA ALA A 17 -2.99 -20.20 -6.05
C ALA A 17 -2.61 -19.37 -4.82
N ASN A 18 -3.36 -19.49 -3.71
CA ASN A 18 -3.04 -18.81 -2.45
C ASN A 18 -1.66 -19.21 -1.91
N THR A 19 -1.28 -20.48 -2.05
CA THR A 19 0.03 -20.98 -1.59
C THR A 19 1.17 -20.44 -2.46
N VAL A 20 0.96 -20.37 -3.78
CA VAL A 20 1.90 -19.74 -4.72
C VAL A 20 2.08 -18.26 -4.38
N ILE A 21 1.00 -17.50 -4.15
CA ILE A 21 1.08 -16.07 -3.81
C ILE A 21 1.93 -15.84 -2.55
N LEU A 22 1.77 -16.67 -1.53
CA LEU A 22 2.60 -16.61 -0.32
C LEU A 22 4.08 -16.90 -0.63
N ALA A 23 4.35 -17.93 -1.44
CA ALA A 23 5.71 -18.35 -1.76
C ALA A 23 6.48 -17.32 -2.61
N VAL A 24 5.79 -16.60 -3.51
CA VAL A 24 6.41 -15.61 -4.39
C VAL A 24 6.58 -14.25 -3.69
N GLY A 25 5.92 -14.00 -2.56
CA GLY A 25 6.01 -12.76 -1.80
C GLY A 25 7.45 -12.26 -1.54
N PRO A 26 8.38 -13.08 -1.00
CA PRO A 26 9.77 -12.69 -0.82
C PRO A 26 10.50 -12.30 -2.11
N VAL A 27 10.15 -12.93 -3.24
CA VAL A 27 10.72 -12.61 -4.56
C VAL A 27 10.27 -11.21 -5.00
N PHE A 28 8.98 -10.88 -4.84
CA PHE A 28 8.48 -9.53 -5.13
C PHE A 28 9.13 -8.47 -4.25
N ILE A 29 9.37 -8.77 -2.96
CA ILE A 29 10.07 -7.85 -2.07
C ILE A 29 11.52 -7.63 -2.52
N ALA A 30 12.25 -8.72 -2.81
CA ALA A 30 13.62 -8.63 -3.29
C ALA A 30 13.71 -7.85 -4.61
N LEU A 31 12.76 -8.08 -5.53
CA LEU A 31 12.64 -7.35 -6.78
C LEU A 31 12.37 -5.87 -6.53
N ALA A 32 11.42 -5.51 -5.68
CA ALA A 32 11.11 -4.10 -5.37
C ALA A 32 12.32 -3.38 -4.76
N VAL A 33 12.97 -3.99 -3.76
CA VAL A 33 14.19 -3.43 -3.14
C VAL A 33 15.32 -3.29 -4.15
N GLY A 34 15.52 -4.29 -5.02
CA GLY A 34 16.53 -4.27 -6.07
C GLY A 34 16.30 -3.17 -7.11
N LEU A 35 15.05 -3.00 -7.57
CA LEU A 35 14.69 -1.96 -8.54
C LEU A 35 14.81 -0.55 -7.96
N ILE A 36 14.31 -0.34 -6.74
CA ILE A 36 14.44 0.95 -6.03
C ILE A 36 15.91 1.26 -5.75
N GLY A 37 16.69 0.25 -5.34
CA GLY A 37 18.12 0.37 -5.09
C GLY A 37 18.93 0.70 -6.35
N LEU A 38 18.62 0.06 -7.48
CA LEU A 38 19.21 0.37 -8.78
C LEU A 38 18.92 1.83 -9.18
N ALA A 39 17.65 2.23 -9.13
CA ALA A 39 17.26 3.60 -9.47
C ALA A 39 17.91 4.63 -8.54
N THR A 40 18.01 4.34 -7.25
CA THR A 40 18.68 5.20 -6.26
C THR A 40 20.18 5.31 -6.53
N THR A 41 20.83 4.20 -6.91
CA THR A 41 22.25 4.18 -7.26
C THR A 41 22.51 5.01 -8.52
N VAL A 42 21.72 4.81 -9.57
CA VAL A 42 21.76 5.62 -10.79
C VAL A 42 21.51 7.09 -10.48
N TYR A 43 20.55 7.37 -9.59
CA TYR A 43 20.25 8.73 -9.20
C TYR A 43 21.47 9.43 -8.60
N PHE A 44 22.08 8.88 -7.56
CA PHE A 44 23.20 9.54 -6.88
C PHE A 44 24.51 9.52 -7.67
N THR A 45 24.73 8.54 -8.54
CA THR A 45 25.99 8.43 -9.30
C THR A 45 25.98 9.17 -10.63
N VAL A 46 24.80 9.43 -11.20
CA VAL A 46 24.67 10.05 -12.53
C VAL A 46 23.71 11.23 -12.51
N VAL A 47 22.45 11.02 -12.13
CA VAL A 47 21.41 12.04 -12.28
C VAL A 47 21.67 13.26 -11.39
N PHE A 48 21.92 13.02 -10.11
CA PHE A 48 22.19 14.06 -9.12
C PHE A 48 23.38 14.94 -9.51
N PRO A 49 24.61 14.40 -9.74
CA PRO A 49 25.76 15.23 -10.13
C PRO A 49 25.59 15.88 -11.52
N SER A 50 24.79 15.30 -12.42
CA SER A 50 24.52 15.92 -13.73
C SER A 50 23.61 17.15 -13.66
N PHE A 51 22.75 17.22 -12.64
CA PHE A 51 21.73 18.26 -12.51
C PHE A 51 22.11 19.31 -11.44
N TYR A 52 22.64 18.85 -10.31
CA TYR A 52 23.14 19.69 -9.23
C TYR A 52 24.63 19.96 -9.43
N VAL A 53 24.93 20.99 -10.23
CA VAL A 53 26.30 21.42 -10.51
C VAL A 53 26.80 22.33 -9.40
N TRP A 54 28.03 22.07 -8.94
CA TRP A 54 28.73 22.90 -7.98
C TRP A 54 29.67 23.84 -8.72
N ASP A 55 29.46 25.15 -8.57
CA ASP A 55 30.36 26.18 -9.06
C ASP A 55 31.04 26.87 -7.87
N GLU A 56 32.36 26.90 -7.86
CA GLU A 56 33.14 27.43 -6.73
C GLU A 56 32.92 28.93 -6.51
N ASP A 57 32.67 29.67 -7.59
CA ASP A 57 32.59 31.12 -7.59
C ASP A 57 31.22 31.64 -7.10
N TYR A 58 30.19 30.77 -7.06
CA TYR A 58 28.82 31.16 -6.76
C TYR A 58 28.20 30.40 -5.57
N ILE A 59 28.03 31.09 -4.44
CA ILE A 59 27.44 30.53 -3.21
C ILE A 59 26.04 29.91 -3.41
N TRP A 60 25.23 30.48 -4.32
CA TRP A 60 23.87 29.99 -4.58
C TRP A 60 23.86 28.58 -5.17
N THR A 61 24.87 28.19 -5.95
CA THR A 61 24.97 26.83 -6.50
C THR A 61 25.26 25.82 -5.39
N LYS A 62 26.09 26.18 -4.42
CA LYS A 62 26.41 25.38 -3.23
C LYS A 62 25.16 25.17 -2.37
N ILE A 63 24.41 26.25 -2.08
CA ILE A 63 23.15 26.17 -1.34
C ILE A 63 22.15 25.25 -2.07
N TYR A 64 21.98 25.44 -3.37
CA TYR A 64 21.09 24.61 -4.19
C TYR A 64 21.48 23.13 -4.18
N TYR A 65 22.78 22.83 -4.31
CA TYR A 65 23.33 21.48 -4.21
C TYR A 65 23.00 20.82 -2.87
N TYR A 66 23.26 21.50 -1.74
CA TYR A 66 22.99 20.95 -0.41
C TYR A 66 21.50 20.75 -0.15
N LEU A 67 20.64 21.69 -0.55
CA LEU A 67 19.18 21.53 -0.43
C LEU A 67 18.68 20.36 -1.27
N GLY A 68 19.18 20.22 -2.51
CA GLY A 68 18.89 19.08 -3.37
C GLY A 68 19.32 17.75 -2.75
N LEU A 69 20.52 17.71 -2.14
CA LEU A 69 21.04 16.52 -1.48
C LEU A 69 20.19 16.13 -0.27
N ILE A 70 19.87 17.10 0.60
CA ILE A 70 19.03 16.88 1.79
C ILE A 70 17.65 16.37 1.37
N PHE A 71 17.02 17.02 0.38
CA PHE A 71 15.74 16.57 -0.16
C PHE A 71 15.81 15.16 -0.74
N SER A 72 16.85 14.85 -1.52
CA SER A 72 17.04 13.53 -2.13
C SER A 72 17.23 12.43 -1.07
N ILE A 73 18.04 12.68 -0.04
CA ILE A 73 18.24 11.76 1.07
C ILE A 73 16.91 11.56 1.83
N TYR A 74 16.19 12.65 2.13
CA TYR A 74 14.90 12.59 2.79
C TYR A 74 13.91 11.72 2.00
N MET A 75 13.80 11.92 0.69
CA MET A 75 12.93 11.12 -0.19
C MET A 75 13.29 9.63 -0.15
N VAL A 76 14.57 9.28 -0.25
CA VAL A 76 15.03 7.89 -0.19
C VAL A 76 14.72 7.26 1.16
N VAL A 77 15.00 7.96 2.26
CA VAL A 77 14.66 7.51 3.62
C VAL A 77 13.16 7.27 3.73
N CYS A 78 12.32 8.19 3.27
CA CYS A 78 10.88 8.03 3.29
C CYS A 78 10.40 6.83 2.46
N ILE A 79 10.93 6.61 1.25
CA ILE A 79 10.55 5.46 0.42
C ILE A 79 10.88 4.15 1.14
N PHE A 80 12.13 3.98 1.59
CA PHE A 80 12.55 2.73 2.23
C PHE A 80 11.89 2.51 3.59
N PHE A 81 11.75 3.56 4.40
CA PHE A 81 11.09 3.46 5.70
C PHE A 81 9.63 3.02 5.56
N HIS A 82 8.85 3.70 4.72
CA HIS A 82 7.43 3.36 4.57
C HIS A 82 7.24 2.01 3.89
N TYR A 83 8.11 1.64 2.94
CA TYR A 83 8.10 0.29 2.34
C TYR A 83 8.36 -0.78 3.41
N TYR A 84 9.43 -0.62 4.20
CA TYR A 84 9.75 -1.52 5.30
C TYR A 84 8.61 -1.65 6.30
N MET A 85 8.00 -0.52 6.70
CA MET A 85 6.88 -0.52 7.62
C MET A 85 5.63 -1.17 7.02
N ALA A 86 5.35 -1.00 5.73
CA ALA A 86 4.23 -1.68 5.05
C ALA A 86 4.42 -3.21 5.03
N VAL A 87 5.66 -3.67 4.78
CA VAL A 87 6.02 -5.10 4.78
C VAL A 87 5.95 -5.69 6.19
N ARG A 88 6.53 -5.02 7.18
CA ARG A 88 6.78 -5.61 8.51
C ARG A 88 5.64 -5.39 9.51
N THR A 89 4.88 -4.31 9.36
CA THR A 89 3.75 -4.04 10.26
C THR A 89 2.63 -5.03 9.99
N LYS A 90 2.24 -5.79 11.02
CA LYS A 90 1.07 -6.67 10.92
C LYS A 90 -0.17 -5.80 10.64
N PRO A 91 -1.02 -6.11 9.66
CA PRO A 91 -2.15 -5.29 9.21
C PRO A 91 -3.33 -5.22 10.20
N GLY A 92 -3.19 -5.80 11.39
CA GLY A 92 -4.28 -6.06 12.32
C GLY A 92 -4.88 -7.44 12.11
N GLY A 93 -5.34 -8.03 13.20
CA GLY A 93 -6.02 -9.32 13.24
C GLY A 93 -7.10 -9.30 14.31
N VAL A 94 -8.06 -10.20 14.18
CA VAL A 94 -8.99 -10.51 15.28
C VAL A 94 -8.19 -11.35 16.27
N LEU A 95 -8.20 -10.99 17.55
CA LEU A 95 -7.49 -11.73 18.60
C LEU A 95 -7.83 -13.23 18.48
N ASN A 96 -6.81 -14.08 18.56
CA ASN A 96 -7.03 -15.50 18.78
C ASN A 96 -7.44 -15.67 20.25
N VAL A 97 -8.73 -15.60 20.53
CA VAL A 97 -9.31 -15.86 21.87
C VAL A 97 -9.01 -17.30 22.36
N GLY A 98 -8.34 -18.14 21.55
CA GLY A 98 -7.94 -19.50 21.90
C GLY A 98 -6.51 -19.69 22.42
N THR A 99 -5.70 -18.65 22.63
CA THR A 99 -4.29 -18.80 23.08
C THR A 99 -3.88 -18.00 24.31
N GLU A 100 -4.75 -17.17 24.87
CA GLU A 100 -4.51 -16.57 26.19
C GLU A 100 -5.63 -17.06 27.12
N GLN A 101 -5.32 -18.07 27.94
CA GLN A 101 -6.09 -18.38 29.13
C GLN A 101 -5.92 -17.19 30.09
N SER A 102 -6.87 -16.27 30.10
CA SER A 102 -7.00 -15.29 31.18
C SER A 102 -7.70 -15.98 32.36
N ASP A 103 -6.92 -16.34 33.38
CA ASP A 103 -7.37 -16.80 34.71
C ASP A 103 -8.01 -15.65 35.52
N SER A 104 -9.05 -15.03 35.00
CA SER A 104 -9.78 -13.97 35.71
C SER A 104 -11.28 -14.16 35.55
N ASN A 105 -12.00 -14.17 36.69
CA ASN A 105 -13.47 -14.11 36.80
C ASN A 105 -14.08 -12.80 36.22
N ASP A 106 -13.35 -12.08 35.38
CA ASP A 106 -13.85 -10.92 34.64
C ASP A 106 -14.64 -11.43 33.43
N PRO A 107 -15.78 -10.82 33.08
CA PRO A 107 -16.51 -11.16 31.88
C PRO A 107 -15.53 -11.11 30.70
N THR A 108 -15.49 -12.22 29.96
CA THR A 108 -14.56 -12.36 28.86
C THR A 108 -14.91 -11.34 27.79
N ILE A 109 -13.93 -10.91 27.00
CA ILE A 109 -14.18 -10.08 25.81
C ILE A 109 -15.26 -10.70 24.90
N GLN A 110 -15.41 -12.03 24.94
CA GLN A 110 -16.48 -12.76 24.28
C GLN A 110 -17.87 -12.40 24.82
N ASP A 111 -18.04 -12.24 26.13
CA ASP A 111 -19.31 -11.84 26.75
C ASP A 111 -19.69 -10.40 26.34
N LEU A 112 -18.70 -9.51 26.27
CA LEU A 112 -18.91 -8.14 25.78
C LEU A 112 -19.27 -8.11 24.28
N PHE A 113 -18.65 -8.97 23.47
CA PHE A 113 -19.00 -9.11 22.05
C PHE A 113 -20.38 -9.75 21.85
N LEU A 114 -20.83 -10.63 22.75
CA LEU A 114 -22.16 -11.23 22.75
C LEU A 114 -23.25 -10.20 23.15
N GLU A 115 -22.97 -9.31 24.09
CA GLU A 115 -23.88 -8.20 24.44
C GLU A 115 -24.02 -7.18 23.29
N LEU A 116 -22.94 -6.89 22.57
CA LEU A 116 -22.98 -6.07 21.35
C LEU A 116 -23.71 -6.77 20.18
N GLU A 117 -23.90 -8.08 20.26
CA GLU A 117 -24.47 -8.93 19.21
C GLU A 117 -26.00 -8.85 19.10
N GLU A 118 -26.66 -8.27 20.12
CA GLU A 118 -28.12 -8.13 20.18
C GLU A 118 -28.64 -7.00 19.27
N TYR A 119 -27.78 -6.10 18.78
CA TYR A 119 -28.24 -4.83 18.15
C TYR A 119 -27.96 -4.63 16.64
N GLN A 120 -27.22 -5.50 15.91
CA GLN A 120 -26.87 -5.24 14.49
C GLN A 120 -26.97 -6.42 13.49
N GLU A 121 -27.39 -6.09 12.26
CA GLU A 121 -27.82 -6.96 11.15
C GLU A 121 -26.70 -7.33 10.12
N TYR A 122 -25.44 -7.44 10.53
CA TYR A 122 -24.29 -7.75 9.65
C TYR A 122 -23.51 -9.01 10.12
N PRO A 123 -22.72 -9.70 9.25
CA PRO A 123 -22.37 -11.10 9.48
C PRO A 123 -21.46 -11.31 10.70
N LYS A 124 -22.06 -11.91 11.74
CA LYS A 124 -21.56 -12.09 13.11
C LYS A 124 -20.23 -12.84 13.22
N THR A 125 -19.94 -13.77 12.30
CA THR A 125 -18.81 -14.69 12.44
C THR A 125 -18.17 -15.02 11.08
N CYS A 126 -16.84 -15.07 11.05
CA CYS A 126 -16.12 -15.55 9.88
C CYS A 126 -16.29 -17.08 9.74
N LYS A 127 -16.93 -17.54 8.65
CA LYS A 127 -17.14 -18.97 8.38
C LYS A 127 -15.87 -19.82 8.28
N LYS A 128 -14.72 -19.19 7.97
CA LYS A 128 -13.42 -19.87 7.81
C LYS A 128 -12.58 -19.86 9.09
N CYS A 129 -12.70 -18.81 9.90
CA CYS A 129 -11.94 -18.68 11.15
C CYS A 129 -12.76 -19.12 12.37
N HIS A 130 -14.08 -19.22 12.23
CA HIS A 130 -15.03 -19.46 13.33
C HIS A 130 -14.90 -18.44 14.47
N LEU A 131 -14.49 -17.21 14.14
CA LEU A 131 -14.35 -16.10 15.08
C LEU A 131 -15.31 -14.97 14.76
N PRO A 132 -15.84 -14.26 15.77
CA PRO A 132 -16.59 -13.04 15.58
C PRO A 132 -15.82 -12.07 14.69
N LYS A 133 -16.52 -11.41 13.78
CA LYS A 133 -15.89 -10.54 12.79
C LYS A 133 -16.13 -9.08 13.21
N PRO A 134 -15.11 -8.35 13.68
CA PRO A 134 -15.25 -6.93 13.95
C PRO A 134 -15.69 -6.16 12.71
N GLU A 135 -16.30 -5.01 12.94
CA GLU A 135 -16.73 -4.11 11.88
C GLU A 135 -15.58 -3.85 10.89
N ARG A 136 -15.88 -3.82 9.58
CA ARG A 136 -14.92 -3.57 8.49
C ARG A 136 -13.76 -4.57 8.37
N ALA A 137 -13.66 -5.59 9.23
CA ALA A 137 -12.69 -6.66 9.03
C ALA A 137 -13.06 -7.47 7.78
N HIS A 138 -12.16 -8.26 7.18
CA HIS A 138 -12.52 -9.31 6.21
C HIS A 138 -11.50 -10.46 6.26
N HIS A 139 -11.92 -11.66 5.85
CA HIS A 139 -11.01 -12.82 5.78
C HIS A 139 -10.18 -12.78 4.50
N CYS A 140 -8.86 -12.78 4.64
CA CYS A 140 -7.94 -12.96 3.53
C CYS A 140 -7.66 -14.45 3.33
N SER A 141 -8.02 -15.02 2.18
CA SER A 141 -7.76 -16.43 1.86
C SER A 141 -6.27 -16.75 1.73
N VAL A 142 -5.47 -15.77 1.29
CA VAL A 142 -4.01 -15.91 1.13
C VAL A 142 -3.37 -16.04 2.51
N CYS A 143 -3.60 -15.06 3.39
CA CYS A 143 -3.04 -15.08 4.75
C CYS A 143 -3.79 -16.00 5.74
N ARG A 144 -4.92 -16.59 5.31
CA ARG A 144 -5.78 -17.50 6.09
C ARG A 144 -6.22 -16.94 7.44
N ARG A 145 -6.48 -15.62 7.50
CA ARG A 145 -6.90 -14.94 8.73
C ARG A 145 -7.80 -13.74 8.43
N CYS A 146 -8.60 -13.35 9.42
CA CYS A 146 -9.32 -12.08 9.40
C CYS A 146 -8.35 -10.91 9.62
N VAL A 147 -8.49 -9.87 8.82
CA VAL A 147 -7.69 -8.64 8.87
C VAL A 147 -8.63 -7.47 9.17
N LEU A 148 -8.26 -6.62 10.13
CA LEU A 148 -9.04 -5.43 10.50
C LEU A 148 -8.97 -4.38 9.40
N LYS A 149 -10.09 -3.68 9.13
CA LYS A 149 -10.22 -2.68 8.05
C LYS A 149 -9.52 -3.15 6.76
N PHE A 150 -9.83 -4.37 6.34
CA PHE A 150 -9.12 -5.04 5.27
C PHE A 150 -9.34 -4.31 3.95
N ASP A 151 -8.24 -3.99 3.27
CA ASP A 151 -8.29 -3.39 1.94
C ASP A 151 -8.01 -4.45 0.87
N HIS A 152 -6.81 -5.02 0.86
CA HIS A 152 -6.43 -6.09 -0.07
C HIS A 152 -5.23 -6.87 0.45
N HIS A 153 -4.92 -7.99 -0.22
CA HIS A 153 -3.64 -8.68 -0.08
C HIS A 153 -2.69 -8.20 -1.17
N CYS A 154 -1.50 -7.73 -0.82
CA CYS A 154 -0.54 -7.18 -1.76
C CYS A 154 0.71 -8.07 -1.83
N PRO A 155 0.96 -8.74 -2.97
CA PRO A 155 2.15 -9.57 -3.17
C PRO A 155 3.46 -8.77 -3.05
N TRP A 156 3.45 -7.50 -3.47
CA TRP A 156 4.62 -6.60 -3.46
C TRP A 156 5.14 -6.24 -2.06
N ILE A 157 4.34 -6.46 -1.03
CA ILE A 157 4.76 -6.32 0.38
C ILE A 157 4.67 -7.65 1.14
N ALA A 158 4.34 -8.75 0.44
CA ALA A 158 4.04 -10.08 1.00
C ALA A 158 3.13 -10.04 2.25
N ASN A 159 2.16 -9.12 2.26
CA ASN A 159 1.35 -8.81 3.43
C ASN A 159 -0.03 -8.28 3.01
N CYS A 160 -1.02 -8.36 3.90
CA CYS A 160 -2.26 -7.62 3.66
C CYS A 160 -2.06 -6.14 3.97
N VAL A 161 -2.84 -5.29 3.30
CA VAL A 161 -3.06 -3.91 3.67
C VAL A 161 -4.33 -3.87 4.52
N GLY A 162 -4.20 -3.38 5.75
CA GLY A 162 -5.27 -3.32 6.75
C GLY A 162 -5.01 -2.22 7.77
N HIS A 163 -5.80 -2.21 8.84
CA HIS A 163 -5.88 -1.09 9.79
C HIS A 163 -4.52 -0.51 10.23
N PHE A 164 -3.58 -1.35 10.68
CA PHE A 164 -2.31 -0.85 11.26
C PHE A 164 -1.23 -0.49 10.23
N ASN A 165 -1.30 -0.99 8.99
CA ASN A 165 -0.27 -0.72 7.98
C ASN A 165 -0.75 0.06 6.74
N HIS A 166 -2.04 0.40 6.66
CA HIS A 166 -2.62 1.13 5.53
C HIS A 166 -1.90 2.47 5.29
N ARG A 167 -1.56 3.21 6.35
CA ARG A 167 -0.84 4.49 6.26
C ARG A 167 0.54 4.34 5.65
N TYR A 168 1.29 3.33 6.11
CA TYR A 168 2.63 3.05 5.58
C TYR A 168 2.56 2.67 4.11
N PHE A 169 1.59 1.84 3.72
CA PHE A 169 1.37 1.48 2.32
C PHE A 169 1.07 2.71 1.45
N LEU A 170 0.15 3.59 1.89
CA LEU A 170 -0.18 4.81 1.16
C LEU A 170 1.04 5.74 1.04
N LEU A 171 1.71 6.02 2.15
CA LEU A 171 2.87 6.93 2.16
C LEU A 171 4.03 6.37 1.33
N PHE A 172 4.26 5.05 1.35
CA PHE A 172 5.21 4.41 0.45
C PHE A 172 4.90 4.72 -1.02
N MET A 173 3.65 4.52 -1.45
CA MET A 173 3.24 4.85 -2.83
C MET A 173 3.41 6.34 -3.11
N THR A 174 2.98 7.23 -2.20
CA THR A 174 3.08 8.68 -2.38
C THR A 174 4.53 9.11 -2.58
N TYR A 175 5.46 8.71 -1.70
CA TYR A 175 6.87 9.05 -1.83
C TYR A 175 7.52 8.40 -3.05
N LEU A 176 7.15 7.17 -3.41
CA LEU A 176 7.68 6.50 -4.60
C LEU A 176 7.22 7.20 -5.89
N VAL A 177 5.96 7.61 -5.97
CA VAL A 177 5.41 8.36 -7.11
C VAL A 177 6.09 9.72 -7.26
N ILE A 178 6.21 10.48 -6.16
CA ILE A 178 6.93 11.76 -6.16
C ILE A 178 8.39 11.55 -6.58
N GLY A 179 9.07 10.54 -6.02
CA GLY A 179 10.45 10.20 -6.35
C GLY A 179 10.63 9.81 -7.82
N CYS A 180 9.71 9.03 -8.39
CA CYS A 180 9.74 8.65 -9.81
C CYS A 180 9.59 9.85 -10.74
N PHE A 181 8.62 10.73 -10.49
CA PHE A 181 8.44 11.93 -11.31
C PHE A 181 9.59 12.92 -11.15
N TYR A 182 10.11 13.07 -9.93
CA TYR A 182 11.28 13.90 -9.68
C TYR A 182 12.53 13.35 -10.39
N PHE A 183 12.79 12.03 -10.31
CA PHE A 183 13.86 11.37 -11.07
C PHE A 183 13.72 11.64 -12.57
N ALA A 184 12.51 11.48 -13.13
CA ALA A 184 12.26 11.73 -14.55
C ALA A 184 12.48 13.20 -14.93
N LEU A 185 12.07 14.14 -14.07
CA LEU A 185 12.23 15.57 -14.29
C LEU A 185 13.71 15.97 -14.35
N VAL A 186 14.53 15.52 -13.39
CA VAL A 186 15.95 15.90 -13.32
C VAL A 186 16.86 15.02 -14.18
N GLY A 187 16.46 13.78 -14.46
CA GLY A 187 17.25 12.77 -15.16
C GLY A 187 17.10 12.74 -16.69
N TRP A 188 16.32 13.64 -17.29
CA TRP A 188 16.05 13.61 -18.73
C TRP A 188 17.30 13.78 -19.60
N LYS A 189 18.26 14.64 -19.21
CA LYS A 189 19.50 14.86 -19.97
C LYS A 189 20.42 13.62 -19.93
N PRO A 190 20.78 13.04 -18.76
CA PRO A 190 21.51 11.78 -18.72
C PRO A 190 20.81 10.64 -19.45
N PHE A 191 19.48 10.60 -19.43
CA PHE A 191 18.70 9.63 -20.20
C PHE A 191 18.96 9.79 -21.71
N LEU A 192 18.81 10.99 -22.27
CA LEU A 192 19.11 11.22 -23.69
C LEU A 192 20.56 10.90 -24.05
N LEU A 193 21.51 11.28 -23.19
CA LEU A 193 22.92 10.93 -23.38
C LEU A 193 23.12 9.42 -23.40
N SER A 194 22.42 8.66 -22.54
CA SER A 194 22.52 7.20 -22.47
C SER A 194 22.08 6.50 -23.75
N LEU A 195 21.22 7.13 -24.57
CA LEU A 195 20.77 6.61 -25.86
C LEU A 195 21.77 6.86 -27.01
N GLY A 196 22.74 7.75 -26.84
CA GLY A 196 23.77 8.04 -27.84
C GLY A 196 24.90 7.01 -27.87
N GLU A 197 25.83 7.19 -28.82
CA GLU A 197 27.01 6.33 -28.95
C GLU A 197 28.26 6.93 -28.27
N THR A 198 28.38 8.26 -28.28
CA THR A 198 29.53 9.01 -27.72
C THR A 198 29.11 9.88 -26.53
N GLY A 199 30.07 10.52 -25.85
CA GLY A 199 29.78 11.45 -24.74
C GLY A 199 29.34 10.81 -23.42
N TRP A 200 29.85 9.62 -23.10
CA TRP A 200 29.56 8.94 -21.84
C TRP A 200 30.75 9.01 -20.89
N GLU A 201 30.63 9.87 -19.88
CA GLU A 201 31.69 10.16 -18.92
C GLU A 201 31.48 9.44 -17.58
N TRP A 202 30.35 8.75 -17.43
CA TRP A 202 29.96 8.10 -16.18
C TRP A 202 30.42 6.64 -16.12
N SER A 203 30.93 6.20 -14.97
CA SER A 203 31.27 4.78 -14.75
C SER A 203 30.03 3.87 -14.80
N MET A 204 28.85 4.41 -14.54
CA MET A 204 27.58 3.69 -14.61
C MET A 204 27.29 3.31 -16.07
N PRO A 205 27.04 2.03 -16.41
CA PRO A 205 26.70 1.65 -17.78
C PRO A 205 25.42 2.32 -18.30
N ARG A 206 25.46 2.79 -19.57
CA ARG A 206 24.32 3.41 -20.28
C ARG A 206 22.98 2.66 -20.11
N PRO A 207 22.91 1.32 -20.23
CA PRO A 207 21.64 0.60 -20.13
C PRO A 207 20.96 0.74 -18.77
N TYR A 208 21.71 0.88 -17.67
CA TYR A 208 21.12 1.04 -16.34
C TYR A 208 20.47 2.42 -16.16
N VAL A 209 21.03 3.46 -16.78
CA VAL A 209 20.45 4.80 -16.77
C VAL A 209 19.19 4.84 -17.62
N ALA A 210 19.24 4.29 -18.83
CA ALA A 210 18.08 4.16 -19.70
C ALA A 210 16.95 3.36 -19.03
N LEU A 211 17.28 2.19 -18.48
CA LEU A 211 16.32 1.33 -17.78
C LEU A 211 15.72 2.05 -16.56
N SER A 212 16.54 2.69 -15.72
CA SER A 212 16.05 3.37 -14.52
C SER A 212 15.12 4.53 -14.85
N PHE A 213 15.42 5.29 -15.90
CA PHE A 213 14.55 6.37 -16.37
C PHE A 213 13.21 5.85 -16.90
N LEU A 214 13.24 4.87 -17.81
CA LEU A 214 12.03 4.27 -18.37
C LEU A 214 11.17 3.61 -17.28
N LEU A 215 11.82 2.92 -16.33
CA LEU A 215 11.17 2.32 -15.18
C LEU A 215 10.54 3.38 -14.27
N ALA A 216 11.25 4.48 -13.97
CA ALA A 216 10.71 5.58 -13.17
C ALA A 216 9.46 6.19 -13.81
N VAL A 217 9.46 6.42 -15.13
CA VAL A 217 8.27 6.93 -15.83
C VAL A 217 7.12 5.91 -15.80
N ALA A 218 7.40 4.65 -16.16
CA ALA A 218 6.36 3.61 -16.22
C ALA A 218 5.74 3.34 -14.84
N ILE A 219 6.57 3.16 -13.81
CA ILE A 219 6.13 2.93 -12.43
C ILE A 219 5.49 4.18 -11.85
N GLY A 220 6.03 5.37 -12.10
CA GLY A 220 5.43 6.64 -11.66
C GLY A 220 4.02 6.83 -12.18
N LEU A 221 3.76 6.51 -13.45
CA LEU A 221 2.42 6.57 -14.03
C LEU A 221 1.49 5.49 -13.47
N ALA A 222 1.94 4.23 -13.44
CA ALA A 222 1.12 3.11 -12.97
C ALA A 222 0.78 3.22 -11.48
N LEU A 223 1.77 3.47 -10.62
CA LEU A 223 1.55 3.69 -9.20
C LEU A 223 0.91 5.04 -8.92
N GLY A 224 1.07 6.04 -9.78
CA GLY A 224 0.35 7.31 -9.68
C GLY A 224 -1.16 7.10 -9.75
N GLY A 225 -1.63 6.36 -10.75
CA GLY A 225 -3.05 5.99 -10.86
C GLY A 225 -3.57 5.19 -9.66
N MET A 226 -2.80 4.20 -9.21
CA MET A 226 -3.14 3.42 -8.01
C MET A 226 -3.16 4.29 -6.74
N CYS A 227 -2.20 5.20 -6.58
CA CYS A 227 -2.12 6.12 -5.45
C CYS A 227 -3.33 7.07 -5.44
N SER A 228 -3.69 7.66 -6.58
CA SER A 228 -4.89 8.49 -6.73
C SER A 228 -6.17 7.72 -6.38
N TRP A 229 -6.27 6.45 -6.79
CA TRP A 229 -7.38 5.58 -6.41
C TRP A 229 -7.48 5.39 -4.89
N HIS A 230 -6.37 5.13 -4.20
CA HIS A 230 -6.36 4.99 -2.74
C HIS A 230 -6.70 6.31 -2.03
N TYR A 231 -6.23 7.46 -2.53
CA TYR A 231 -6.67 8.75 -2.00
C TYR A 231 -8.18 8.96 -2.17
N TYR A 232 -8.75 8.59 -3.34
CA TYR A 232 -10.20 8.62 -3.56
C TYR A 232 -10.96 7.77 -2.54
N LEU A 233 -10.50 6.54 -2.30
CA LEU A 233 -11.10 5.65 -1.30
C LEU A 233 -11.07 6.27 0.11
N ILE A 234 -9.95 6.88 0.49
CA ILE A 234 -9.78 7.52 1.79
C ILE A 234 -10.69 8.73 1.95
N ILE A 235 -10.73 9.65 0.97
CA ILE A 235 -11.58 10.85 1.05
C ILE A 235 -13.08 10.51 1.05
N THR A 236 -13.45 9.29 0.63
CA THR A 236 -14.82 8.75 0.68
C THR A 236 -15.01 7.69 1.78
N ALA A 237 -14.07 7.61 2.73
CA ALA A 237 -14.08 6.77 3.93
C ALA A 237 -14.27 5.25 3.73
N GLN A 238 -13.83 4.71 2.60
CA GLN A 238 -14.03 3.32 2.23
C GLN A 238 -12.70 2.61 1.95
N THR A 239 -12.65 1.30 2.18
CA THR A 239 -11.62 0.41 1.63
C THR A 239 -12.01 -0.06 0.22
N THR A 240 -11.09 -0.71 -0.48
CA THR A 240 -11.38 -1.34 -1.78
C THR A 240 -12.54 -2.33 -1.70
N VAL A 241 -12.62 -3.14 -0.64
CA VAL A 241 -13.74 -4.08 -0.44
C VAL A 241 -15.05 -3.35 -0.18
N GLU A 242 -15.00 -2.31 0.66
CA GLU A 242 -16.17 -1.50 0.97
C GLU A 242 -16.66 -0.72 -0.25
N PHE A 243 -15.79 -0.28 -1.15
CA PHE A 243 -16.19 0.37 -2.40
C PHE A 243 -17.15 -0.51 -3.21
N TYR A 244 -16.84 -1.80 -3.37
CA TYR A 244 -17.73 -2.73 -4.07
C TYR A 244 -19.03 -2.99 -3.31
N ASN A 245 -18.97 -3.14 -1.98
CA ASN A 245 -20.17 -3.31 -1.15
C ASN A 245 -21.07 -2.06 -1.21
N ASN A 246 -20.49 -0.87 -1.12
CA ASN A 246 -21.15 0.41 -1.22
C ASN A 246 -21.77 0.60 -2.61
N GLN A 247 -21.09 0.17 -3.68
CA GLN A 247 -21.63 0.23 -5.03
C GLN A 247 -22.87 -0.66 -5.18
N TYR A 248 -22.86 -1.86 -4.62
CA TYR A 248 -24.03 -2.74 -4.59
C TYR A 248 -25.17 -2.15 -3.75
N ALA A 249 -24.86 -1.63 -2.56
CA ALA A 249 -25.83 -0.98 -1.68
C ALA A 249 -26.49 0.25 -2.35
N ARG A 250 -25.69 1.10 -3.02
CA ARG A 250 -26.18 2.25 -3.81
C ARG A 250 -27.16 1.82 -4.91
N ARG A 251 -26.83 0.75 -5.66
CA ARG A 251 -27.73 0.22 -6.71
C ARG A 251 -29.03 -0.29 -6.12
N THR A 252 -28.95 -1.00 -4.99
CA THR A 252 -30.12 -1.56 -4.30
C THR A 252 -31.02 -0.47 -3.73
N ALA A 253 -30.45 0.53 -3.04
CA ALA A 253 -31.18 1.69 -2.52
C ALA A 253 -31.87 2.45 -3.66
N LYS A 254 -31.16 2.74 -4.76
CA LYS A 254 -31.72 3.40 -5.94
C LYS A 254 -32.91 2.65 -6.52
N ALA A 255 -32.84 1.31 -6.59
CA ALA A 255 -33.95 0.48 -7.09
C ALA A 255 -35.20 0.55 -6.19
N LYS A 256 -35.02 0.86 -4.90
CA LYS A 256 -36.11 1.07 -3.92
C LYS A 256 -36.57 2.53 -3.83
N GLY A 257 -35.97 3.46 -4.58
CA GLY A 257 -36.23 4.89 -4.45
C GLY A 257 -35.58 5.53 -3.21
N GLU A 258 -34.63 4.83 -2.58
CA GLU A 258 -33.90 5.28 -1.39
C GLU A 258 -32.53 5.86 -1.77
N VAL A 259 -31.97 6.68 -0.87
CA VAL A 259 -30.61 7.22 -1.01
C VAL A 259 -29.67 6.46 -0.09
N TYR A 260 -28.61 5.88 -0.66
CA TYR A 260 -27.55 5.25 0.14
C TYR A 260 -26.61 6.31 0.72
N VAL A 261 -26.36 6.24 2.02
CA VAL A 261 -25.38 7.05 2.74
C VAL A 261 -24.29 6.13 3.26
N ASN A 262 -23.02 6.46 3.01
CA ASN A 262 -21.90 5.73 3.59
C ASN A 262 -21.78 6.10 5.07
N PRO A 263 -22.01 5.19 6.03
CA PRO A 263 -22.01 5.52 7.46
C PRO A 263 -20.64 5.96 7.98
N TYR A 264 -19.56 5.66 7.25
CA TYR A 264 -18.20 6.03 7.65
C TYR A 264 -17.75 7.38 7.09
N ASP A 265 -18.50 7.98 6.16
CA ASP A 265 -18.09 9.19 5.47
C ASP A 265 -18.41 10.44 6.30
N LEU A 266 -17.36 11.04 6.89
CA LEU A 266 -17.43 12.27 7.67
C LEU A 266 -17.13 13.51 6.82
N GLY A 267 -16.96 13.34 5.51
CA GLY A 267 -16.50 14.36 4.58
C GLY A 267 -14.98 14.34 4.36
N PRO A 268 -14.48 14.86 3.22
CA PRO A 268 -13.11 14.61 2.75
C PRO A 268 -12.00 14.98 3.74
N VAL A 269 -12.12 16.12 4.41
CA VAL A 269 -11.12 16.63 5.35
C VAL A 269 -11.07 15.77 6.61
N LEU A 270 -12.23 15.50 7.22
CA LEU A 270 -12.32 14.68 8.43
C LEU A 270 -11.89 13.24 8.16
N ASN A 271 -12.24 12.69 7.00
CA ASN A 271 -11.79 11.36 6.59
C ASN A 271 -10.27 11.27 6.47
N LEU A 272 -9.61 12.28 5.90
CA LEU A 272 -8.15 12.36 5.85
C LEU A 272 -7.54 12.53 7.23
N CYS A 273 -8.09 13.43 8.06
CA CYS A 273 -7.65 13.61 9.45
C CYS A 273 -7.74 12.30 10.24
N GLN A 274 -8.85 11.58 10.14
CA GLN A 274 -9.03 10.27 10.75
C GLN A 274 -8.09 9.22 10.17
N PHE A 275 -7.89 9.23 8.85
CA PHE A 275 -6.96 8.31 8.22
C PHE A 275 -5.53 8.55 8.68
N PHE A 276 -5.08 9.78 8.92
CA PHE A 276 -3.72 10.11 9.34
C PHE A 276 -3.53 10.32 10.86
N ASN A 277 -4.58 10.18 11.67
CA ASN A 277 -4.59 10.56 13.10
C ASN A 277 -4.17 12.02 13.34
N VAL A 278 -4.70 12.95 12.56
CA VAL A 278 -4.47 14.38 12.71
C VAL A 278 -5.70 15.02 13.36
N GLY A 279 -5.50 15.74 14.47
CA GLY A 279 -6.57 16.40 15.23
C GLY A 279 -6.67 15.90 16.68
N ARG A 280 -7.17 16.75 17.60
CA ARG A 280 -7.16 16.49 19.05
C ARG A 280 -8.33 15.64 19.58
N ASN A 281 -9.39 15.43 18.79
CA ASN A 281 -10.63 14.78 19.25
C ASN A 281 -11.16 13.78 18.21
N LEU A 282 -10.46 12.65 18.04
CA LEU A 282 -11.01 11.44 17.41
C LEU A 282 -11.05 10.34 18.44
#